data_AF-A0A556V9S0-F1
#
_entry.id   AF-A0A556V9S0-F1
#
_cell.length_a   1.000
_cell.length_b   1.000
_cell.length_c   1.000
_cell.angle_alpha   90.00
_cell.angle_beta   90.00
_cell.angle_gamma   90.00
#
_symmetry.space_group_name_H-M   'P 1'
#
loop_
_entity.id
_entity.type
_entity.pdbx_description
1 polymer ?
#
loop_
_entity_poly.entity_id
_entity_poly.type
_entity_poly.pdbx_seq_one_letter_code
_entity_poly.pdbx_strand_id
1 'polypeptide(L)'
;MQTDETSDTDTKWKKKMRNGSTGDSGLYVGECQEQTFINLQQETLPEHMVAVITSQACSGFWAQPEKLPVQSSISNCVIKREQERCMERIALHDPAQDDDFGCAWEWDNLTCWQAASVGEIVVVNCPELFEFMGPEEGFGKISRNCTEDGWSEPYPHYVEACLSEENNTKPDMYYASVKALYTVGYSTSLVSLTTAMVILCRFRKLHCTRNFIHMNLFVSFILRAISVFIKDGVLYAEEDSDHCFVHTVACKAVMVFFHYCVMSNYFWLFIEGLYLFTLLVETFFPERRYFYWYTLIGWGTPTICVTIWAVLRLHFDDSGCWDMNDNTALWWVIKGPVVTSIMINFVLFIGIIIILVQKLQSPDVGGNESSIYL
;
A
#
# COMPACT_ATOMS: atom_id res chain seq x y z
N MET A 1 44.99 6.87 54.61
CA MET A 1 43.96 7.66 55.32
C MET A 1 43.24 8.48 54.24
N GLN A 2 41.90 8.51 54.27
CA GLN A 2 40.94 8.60 53.15
C GLN A 2 40.90 7.30 52.32
N THR A 3 39.96 6.33 52.40
CA THR A 3 38.51 6.20 52.74
C THR A 3 37.52 6.81 51.75
N ASP A 4 36.97 5.92 50.91
CA ASP A 4 35.58 5.77 50.42
C ASP A 4 34.70 7.01 50.21
N GLU A 5 34.43 7.30 48.93
CA GLU A 5 33.44 8.30 48.49
C GLU A 5 32.53 7.75 47.36
N THR A 6 32.23 6.44 47.39
CA THR A 6 31.34 5.75 46.42
C THR A 6 29.96 5.41 46.98
N SER A 7 29.58 5.93 48.15
CA SER A 7 28.33 5.53 48.83
C SER A 7 27.20 6.58 48.87
N ASP A 8 27.40 7.81 48.37
CA ASP A 8 26.41 8.90 48.57
C ASP A 8 25.53 9.24 47.35
N THR A 9 25.79 8.63 46.19
CA THR A 9 24.94 8.79 45.00
C THR A 9 23.78 7.79 44.96
N ASP A 10 23.97 6.57 45.49
CA ASP A 10 23.00 5.47 45.36
C ASP A 10 21.82 5.58 46.35
N THR A 11 22.03 6.22 47.50
CA THR A 11 20.98 6.54 48.49
C THR A 11 20.05 7.66 48.04
N LYS A 12 20.51 8.55 47.14
CA LYS A 12 19.70 9.65 46.59
C LYS A 12 18.68 9.17 45.54
N TRP A 13 19.02 8.12 44.78
CA TRP A 13 18.12 7.53 43.77
C TRP A 13 17.00 6.69 44.40
N LYS A 14 17.31 5.88 45.42
CA LYS A 14 16.28 5.04 46.10
C LYS A 14 15.23 5.83 46.88
N LYS A 15 15.55 7.06 47.30
CA LYS A 15 14.60 7.92 48.04
C LYS A 15 13.63 8.67 47.11
N LYS A 16 13.96 8.84 45.83
CA LYS A 16 13.08 9.46 44.82
C LYS A 16 12.04 8.48 44.24
N MET A 17 12.31 7.18 44.30
CA MET A 17 11.38 6.12 43.86
C MET A 17 10.25 5.80 44.87
N ARG A 18 10.30 6.31 46.11
CA ARG A 18 9.33 5.94 47.17
C ARG A 18 8.20 6.96 47.41
N ASN A 19 8.30 8.18 46.90
CA ASN A 19 7.35 9.28 47.21
C ASN A 19 6.64 9.89 45.98
N GLY A 20 6.42 9.11 44.91
CA GLY A 20 5.71 9.57 43.71
C GLY A 20 4.40 8.82 43.46
N SER A 21 3.51 8.78 44.47
CA SER A 21 2.12 8.32 44.31
C SER A 21 1.20 9.50 44.61
N THR A 22 0.91 10.30 43.58
CA THR A 22 -0.30 11.13 43.43
C THR A 22 -0.18 11.86 42.09
N GLY A 23 -1.24 11.83 41.29
CA GLY A 23 -1.22 12.15 39.87
C GLY A 23 -0.75 13.55 39.49
N ASP A 24 -0.08 13.61 38.35
CA ASP A 24 -0.37 14.58 37.29
C ASP A 24 0.34 14.14 36.01
N SER A 25 -0.37 14.24 34.89
CA SER A 25 0.07 13.88 33.54
C SER A 25 1.15 14.88 33.08
N GLY A 26 2.41 14.47 33.05
CA GLY A 26 3.53 15.34 32.66
C GLY A 26 4.55 14.59 31.80
N LEU A 27 4.78 15.12 30.60
CA LEU A 27 5.73 14.72 29.56
C LEU A 27 7.10 14.28 30.11
N TYR A 28 7.61 13.15 29.59
CA TYR A 28 9.05 12.89 29.49
C TYR A 28 9.42 12.66 28.01
N VAL A 29 9.96 13.71 27.40
CA VAL A 29 10.67 13.67 26.12
C VAL A 29 12.05 13.06 26.39
N GLY A 30 12.34 11.90 25.82
CA GLY A 30 13.66 11.29 25.88
C GLY A 30 14.55 11.88 24.79
N GLU A 31 15.65 12.53 25.19
CA GLU A 31 16.73 12.97 24.30
C GLU A 31 17.32 11.79 23.52
N CYS A 32 17.42 11.93 22.19
CA CYS A 32 18.07 10.96 21.32
C CYS A 32 19.61 11.13 21.44
N GLN A 33 20.36 10.04 21.65
CA GLN A 33 21.83 10.05 21.68
C GLN A 33 22.40 10.51 20.33
N GLU A 34 22.74 11.79 20.24
CA GLU A 34 23.21 12.49 19.04
C GLU A 34 24.72 12.31 18.77
N GLN A 35 25.52 11.83 19.73
CA GLN A 35 26.97 12.01 19.66
C GLN A 35 27.77 10.99 18.82
N THR A 36 27.21 9.83 18.46
CA THR A 36 28.01 8.76 17.82
C THR A 36 27.98 8.80 16.28
N PHE A 37 26.95 9.40 15.67
CA PHE A 37 26.81 9.45 14.20
C PHE A 37 27.51 10.67 13.57
N ILE A 38 27.74 11.75 14.34
CA ILE A 38 28.36 12.98 13.84
C ILE A 38 29.84 12.76 13.44
N ASN A 39 30.57 11.88 14.12
CA ASN A 39 32.01 11.72 13.90
C ASN A 39 32.40 10.85 12.68
N LEU A 40 31.45 10.19 12.01
CA LEU A 40 31.76 9.30 10.87
C LEU A 40 31.51 9.93 9.49
N GLN A 41 30.95 11.15 9.43
CA GLN A 41 30.55 11.79 8.16
C GLN A 41 31.31 13.08 7.84
N GLN A 42 32.33 13.43 8.63
CA GLN A 42 33.06 14.70 8.53
C GLN A 42 33.99 14.82 7.31
N GLU A 43 34.21 13.77 6.50
CA GLU A 43 35.27 13.81 5.48
C GLU A 43 34.86 14.13 4.02
N THR A 44 33.59 14.26 3.62
CA THR A 44 33.29 14.47 2.17
C THR A 44 32.05 15.28 1.74
N LEU A 45 31.34 16.04 2.59
CA LEU A 45 30.14 16.79 2.14
C LEU A 45 30.02 18.22 2.69
N PRO A 46 29.58 19.22 1.89
CA PRO A 46 29.37 20.61 2.32
C PRO A 46 28.15 20.78 3.24
N GLU A 47 28.25 21.69 4.22
CA GLU A 47 27.30 21.88 5.34
C GLU A 47 25.83 22.07 4.95
N HIS A 48 25.54 22.70 3.80
CA HIS A 48 24.16 22.91 3.34
C HIS A 48 23.43 21.61 2.96
N MET A 49 24.15 20.54 2.57
CA MET A 49 23.56 19.24 2.25
C MET A 49 23.23 18.44 3.51
N VAL A 50 24.04 18.59 4.57
CA VAL A 50 23.79 17.95 5.87
C VAL A 50 22.49 18.49 6.48
N ALA A 51 22.28 19.80 6.41
CA ALA A 51 21.07 20.45 6.92
C ALA A 51 19.78 20.02 6.19
N VAL A 52 19.85 19.75 4.87
CA VAL A 52 18.70 19.27 4.09
C VAL A 52 18.38 17.81 4.42
N ILE A 53 19.41 16.97 4.56
CA ILE A 53 19.27 15.54 4.90
C ILE A 53 18.72 15.37 6.34
N THR A 54 19.19 16.17 7.30
CA THR A 54 18.69 16.13 8.69
C THR A 54 17.29 16.73 8.82
N SER A 55 16.98 17.80 8.07
CA SER A 55 15.64 18.39 8.03
C SER A 55 14.60 17.43 7.45
N GLN A 56 14.90 16.71 6.37
CA GLN A 56 13.97 15.74 5.77
C GLN A 56 13.79 14.47 6.61
N ALA A 57 14.82 14.02 7.33
CA ALA A 57 14.70 12.92 8.27
C ALA A 57 13.82 13.26 9.49
N CYS A 58 13.86 14.51 9.96
CA CYS A 58 13.08 14.95 11.12
C CYS A 58 11.61 15.23 10.78
N SER A 59 11.33 15.69 9.55
CA SER A 59 9.98 16.04 9.10
C SER A 59 9.06 14.82 8.89
N GLY A 60 9.64 13.65 8.59
CA GLY A 60 8.87 12.44 8.25
C GLY A 60 8.65 11.46 9.41
N PHE A 61 9.18 11.73 10.61
CA PHE A 61 9.27 10.71 11.67
C PHE A 61 8.38 10.95 12.90
N TRP A 62 7.68 12.09 12.99
CA TRP A 62 6.77 12.36 14.12
C TRP A 62 5.51 13.11 13.68
N ALA A 63 4.56 12.37 13.16
CA ALA A 63 3.14 12.71 13.21
C ALA A 63 2.37 11.39 13.35
N GLN A 64 2.26 10.91 14.58
CA GLN A 64 1.37 9.81 14.89
C GLN A 64 0.21 10.42 15.68
N PRO A 65 -0.94 10.70 15.05
CA PRO A 65 -2.13 10.96 15.81
C PRO A 65 -2.63 9.65 16.42
N GLU A 66 -3.24 9.81 17.57
CA GLU A 66 -3.87 8.79 18.41
C GLU A 66 -4.76 7.84 17.58
N LYS A 67 -4.60 6.53 17.77
CA LYS A 67 -5.42 5.52 17.09
C LYS A 67 -6.85 5.53 17.65
N LEU A 68 -7.81 6.05 16.88
CA LEU A 68 -9.22 5.63 16.90
C LEU A 68 -9.57 5.02 15.53
N PRO A 69 -10.57 4.12 15.41
CA PRO A 69 -10.59 3.12 14.36
C PRO A 69 -11.05 3.69 13.02
N VAL A 70 -10.19 3.50 12.01
CA VAL A 70 -10.39 3.68 10.55
C VAL A 70 -11.69 3.03 10.03
N GLN A 71 -12.23 2.06 10.76
CA GLN A 71 -13.49 1.38 10.43
C GLN A 71 -14.72 2.29 10.56
N SER A 72 -14.66 3.38 11.34
CA SER A 72 -15.79 4.29 11.52
C SER A 72 -15.95 5.30 10.35
N SER A 73 -14.87 5.68 9.67
CA SER A 73 -14.93 6.71 8.62
C SER A 73 -15.36 6.14 7.26
N ILE A 74 -14.84 4.96 6.89
CA ILE A 74 -15.26 4.22 5.69
C ILE A 74 -16.74 3.83 5.79
N SER A 75 -17.22 3.51 7.00
CA SER A 75 -18.60 3.08 7.20
C SER A 75 -19.64 4.18 7.03
N ASN A 76 -19.36 5.38 7.52
CA ASN A 76 -20.25 6.53 7.36
C ASN A 76 -20.49 6.89 5.88
N CYS A 77 -19.50 6.66 5.02
CA CYS A 77 -19.59 6.94 3.59
C CYS A 77 -20.51 5.98 2.82
N VAL A 78 -20.44 4.68 3.12
CA VAL A 78 -21.30 3.66 2.51
C VAL A 78 -22.76 3.90 2.91
N ILE A 79 -23.00 4.23 4.18
CA ILE A 79 -24.35 4.51 4.71
C ILE A 79 -24.97 5.74 4.03
N LYS A 80 -24.21 6.85 3.90
CA LYS A 80 -24.70 8.10 3.24
C LYS A 80 -25.10 7.86 1.78
N ARG A 81 -24.35 7.03 1.05
CA ARG A 81 -24.65 6.68 -0.35
C ARG A 81 -25.90 5.82 -0.48
N GLU A 82 -26.02 4.79 0.36
CA GLU A 82 -27.20 3.92 0.36
C GLU A 82 -28.47 4.69 0.77
N GLN A 83 -28.31 5.69 1.65
CA GLN A 83 -29.36 6.65 1.96
C GLN A 83 -29.80 7.44 0.72
N GLU A 84 -28.87 8.05 -0.02
CA GLU A 84 -29.19 8.82 -1.24
C GLU A 84 -29.93 7.95 -2.28
N ARG A 85 -29.46 6.71 -2.50
CA ARG A 85 -30.12 5.73 -3.37
C ARG A 85 -31.52 5.34 -2.88
N CYS A 86 -31.71 5.23 -1.57
CA CYS A 86 -33.02 5.00 -0.99
C CYS A 86 -33.97 6.17 -1.26
N MET A 87 -33.50 7.39 -1.00
CA MET A 87 -34.28 8.61 -1.22
C MET A 87 -34.66 8.79 -2.69
N GLU A 88 -33.79 8.43 -3.63
CA GLU A 88 -34.10 8.42 -5.06
C GLU A 88 -35.20 7.40 -5.41
N ARG A 89 -35.13 6.18 -4.86
CA ARG A 89 -36.18 5.16 -5.05
C ARG A 89 -37.53 5.60 -4.47
N ILE A 90 -37.51 6.24 -3.30
CA ILE A 90 -38.69 6.82 -2.67
C ILE A 90 -39.28 7.91 -3.57
N ALA A 91 -38.44 8.80 -4.12
CA ALA A 91 -38.89 9.90 -4.98
C ALA A 91 -39.43 9.44 -6.36
N LEU A 92 -38.95 8.30 -6.87
CA LEU A 92 -39.44 7.70 -8.11
C LEU A 92 -40.75 6.91 -7.94
N HIS A 93 -41.17 6.63 -6.70
CA HIS A 93 -42.39 5.89 -6.43
C HIS A 93 -43.63 6.75 -6.72
N ASP A 94 -44.61 6.16 -7.41
CA ASP A 94 -45.86 6.84 -7.76
C ASP A 94 -46.80 6.86 -6.53
N PRO A 95 -47.13 8.04 -5.97
CA PRO A 95 -48.02 8.14 -4.81
C PRO A 95 -49.44 7.63 -5.09
N ALA A 96 -49.81 7.35 -6.34
CA ALA A 96 -51.09 6.73 -6.67
C ALA A 96 -51.19 5.23 -6.30
N GLN A 97 -50.08 4.58 -5.94
CA GLN A 97 -50.07 3.18 -5.46
C GLN A 97 -50.13 3.07 -3.92
N ASP A 98 -50.03 4.19 -3.18
CA ASP A 98 -50.01 4.18 -1.71
C ASP A 98 -51.34 3.76 -1.07
N ASP A 99 -52.47 3.84 -1.79
CA ASP A 99 -53.79 3.47 -1.26
C ASP A 99 -53.94 1.96 -0.95
N ASP A 100 -53.02 1.11 -1.41
CA ASP A 100 -53.02 -0.36 -1.18
C ASP A 100 -51.90 -0.84 -0.22
N PHE A 101 -51.02 0.05 0.23
CA PHE A 101 -49.89 -0.30 1.11
C PHE A 101 -50.18 0.02 2.58
N GLY A 102 -49.80 -0.90 3.48
CA GLY A 102 -49.89 -0.72 4.92
C GLY A 102 -48.71 0.03 5.52
N CYS A 103 -47.51 -0.21 4.96
CA CYS A 103 -46.26 0.41 5.38
C CYS A 103 -45.60 1.11 4.19
N ALA A 104 -45.24 2.38 4.39
CA ALA A 104 -44.55 3.17 3.38
C ALA A 104 -43.05 2.82 3.30
N TRP A 105 -42.39 3.29 2.24
CA TRP A 105 -40.94 3.21 2.13
C TRP A 105 -40.25 3.91 3.31
N GLU A 106 -39.24 3.27 3.88
CA GLU A 106 -38.53 3.80 5.06
C GLU A 106 -37.01 3.60 4.95
N TRP A 107 -36.25 4.58 5.41
CA TRP A 107 -34.82 4.47 5.63
C TRP A 107 -34.55 4.36 7.13
N ASP A 108 -33.96 3.25 7.58
CA ASP A 108 -33.75 2.94 9.00
C ASP A 108 -32.35 3.33 9.53
N ASN A 109 -31.68 4.27 8.86
CA ASN A 109 -30.28 4.65 9.04
C ASN A 109 -29.25 3.62 8.56
N LEU A 110 -29.66 2.48 7.98
CA LEU A 110 -28.71 1.49 7.47
C LEU A 110 -29.13 0.84 6.15
N THR A 111 -30.40 0.46 6.00
CA THR A 111 -30.96 -0.15 4.80
C THR A 111 -32.26 0.53 4.38
N CYS A 112 -32.60 0.35 3.10
CA CYS A 112 -33.81 0.89 2.51
C CYS A 112 -34.90 -0.17 2.49
N TRP A 113 -36.04 0.13 3.12
CA TRP A 113 -37.21 -0.73 3.17
C TRP A 113 -38.23 -0.31 2.11
N GLN A 114 -38.61 -1.25 1.25
CA GLN A 114 -39.65 -1.03 0.24
C GLN A 114 -41.04 -1.01 0.86
N ALA A 115 -41.96 -0.19 0.33
CA ALA A 115 -43.36 -0.22 0.75
C ALA A 115 -43.95 -1.63 0.64
N ALA A 116 -44.81 -1.98 1.59
CA ALA A 116 -45.35 -3.32 1.74
C ALA A 116 -46.79 -3.30 2.26
N SER A 117 -47.55 -4.34 1.90
CA SER A 117 -48.91 -4.55 2.37
C SER A 117 -48.94 -5.11 3.80
N VAL A 118 -50.03 -4.86 4.55
CA VAL A 118 -50.15 -5.38 5.93
C VAL A 118 -50.08 -6.92 5.92
N GLY A 119 -49.15 -7.48 6.69
CA GLY A 119 -48.87 -8.92 6.77
C GLY A 119 -47.76 -9.41 5.83
N GLU A 120 -47.19 -8.53 5.00
CA GLU A 120 -46.07 -8.84 4.12
C GLU A 120 -44.71 -8.72 4.83
N ILE A 121 -43.81 -9.65 4.52
CA ILE A 121 -42.44 -9.69 5.06
C ILE A 121 -41.47 -9.27 3.96
N VAL A 122 -40.76 -8.16 4.19
CA VAL A 122 -39.69 -7.69 3.31
C VAL A 122 -38.36 -8.25 3.81
N VAL A 123 -37.56 -8.77 2.89
CA VAL A 123 -36.23 -9.33 3.18
C VAL A 123 -35.19 -8.58 2.37
N VAL A 124 -34.19 -8.04 3.07
CA VAL A 124 -33.04 -7.33 2.49
C VAL A 124 -31.75 -8.08 2.80
N ASN A 125 -30.77 -7.96 1.92
CA ASN A 125 -29.43 -8.46 2.19
C ASN A 125 -28.70 -7.51 3.15
N CYS A 126 -27.74 -8.03 3.90
CA CYS A 126 -26.84 -7.20 4.70
C CYS A 126 -26.17 -6.11 3.83
N PRO A 127 -25.99 -4.89 4.37
CA PRO A 127 -25.27 -3.82 3.68
C PRO A 127 -23.86 -4.25 3.25
N GLU A 128 -23.38 -3.74 2.12
CA GLU A 128 -22.00 -3.94 1.61
C GLU A 128 -20.92 -3.58 2.66
N LEU A 129 -21.26 -2.76 3.65
CA LEU A 129 -20.42 -2.46 4.80
C LEU A 129 -19.90 -3.71 5.53
N PHE A 130 -20.70 -4.76 5.57
CA PHE A 130 -20.42 -5.99 6.31
C PHE A 130 -19.84 -7.09 5.41
N GLU A 131 -19.70 -6.85 4.09
CA GLU A 131 -19.09 -7.81 3.15
C GLU A 131 -17.64 -8.15 3.50
N PHE A 132 -16.93 -7.24 4.17
CA PHE A 132 -15.53 -7.45 4.55
C PHE A 132 -15.33 -8.53 5.64
N MET A 133 -16.40 -9.03 6.26
CA MET A 133 -16.36 -9.95 7.40
C MET A 133 -17.15 -11.26 7.16
N GLY A 134 -17.70 -11.49 5.96
CA GLY A 134 -18.51 -12.67 5.65
C GLY A 134 -17.79 -13.67 4.74
N PRO A 135 -17.89 -14.99 4.99
CA PRO A 135 -17.47 -16.00 4.02
C PRO A 135 -18.38 -16.00 2.78
N GLU A 136 -17.85 -16.43 1.63
CA GLU A 136 -18.51 -16.50 0.30
C GLU A 136 -19.83 -17.30 0.22
N GLU A 137 -20.33 -17.87 1.32
CA GLU A 137 -21.55 -18.68 1.36
C GLU A 137 -22.72 -17.91 1.99
N GLY A 138 -23.28 -16.98 1.21
CA GLY A 138 -24.60 -16.40 1.45
C GLY A 138 -24.60 -15.20 2.40
N PHE A 139 -24.85 -14.03 1.83
CA PHE A 139 -25.11 -12.80 2.56
C PHE A 139 -26.15 -13.03 3.66
N GLY A 140 -25.86 -12.58 4.88
CA GLY A 140 -26.86 -12.49 5.94
C GLY A 140 -28.09 -11.74 5.43
N LYS A 141 -29.28 -12.25 5.77
CA LYS A 141 -30.55 -11.65 5.36
C LYS A 141 -31.26 -11.13 6.60
N ILE A 142 -31.80 -9.93 6.47
CA ILE A 142 -32.56 -9.26 7.52
C ILE A 142 -33.98 -9.06 7.00
N SER A 143 -34.95 -9.27 7.87
CA SER A 143 -36.36 -9.15 7.52
C SER A 143 -37.10 -8.20 8.45
N ARG A 144 -38.06 -7.46 7.89
CA ARG A 144 -39.06 -6.70 8.65
C ARG A 144 -40.45 -7.11 8.18
N ASN A 145 -41.38 -7.16 9.11
CA ASN A 145 -42.78 -7.44 8.85
C ASN A 145 -43.58 -6.14 8.88
N CYS A 146 -44.49 -5.96 7.93
CA CYS A 146 -45.42 -4.85 7.94
C CYS A 146 -46.67 -5.21 8.76
N THR A 147 -46.94 -4.47 9.84
CA THR A 147 -48.12 -4.66 10.70
C THR A 147 -49.10 -3.49 10.54
N GLU A 148 -50.31 -3.61 11.11
CA GLU A 148 -51.30 -2.51 11.12
C GLU A 148 -50.78 -1.25 11.84
N ASP A 149 -49.82 -1.42 12.75
CA ASP A 149 -49.19 -0.34 13.51
C ASP A 149 -47.91 0.21 12.83
N GLY A 150 -47.50 -0.35 11.68
CA GLY A 150 -46.31 0.05 10.92
C GLY A 150 -45.24 -1.04 10.82
N TRP A 151 -43.97 -0.64 10.65
CA TRP A 151 -42.86 -1.58 10.50
C TRP A 151 -42.42 -2.22 11.81
N SER A 152 -42.26 -3.55 11.84
CA SER A 152 -41.67 -4.27 12.98
C SER A 152 -40.17 -3.97 13.14
N GLU A 153 -39.59 -4.35 14.29
CA GLU A 153 -38.13 -4.35 14.43
C GLU A 153 -37.46 -5.36 13.46
N PRO A 154 -36.24 -5.09 12.98
CA PRO A 154 -35.50 -6.00 12.11
C PRO A 154 -35.14 -7.30 12.81
N TYR A 155 -35.39 -8.42 12.13
CA TYR A 155 -35.07 -9.77 12.63
C TYR A 155 -34.36 -10.60 11.56
N PRO A 156 -33.25 -11.31 11.89
CA PRO A 156 -32.44 -11.17 13.11
C PRO A 156 -31.78 -9.79 13.22
N HIS A 157 -31.32 -9.41 14.42
CA HIS A 157 -30.66 -8.10 14.61
C HIS A 157 -29.42 -7.98 13.73
N TYR A 158 -29.14 -6.76 13.24
CA TYR A 158 -28.00 -6.47 12.36
C TYR A 158 -26.67 -7.06 12.83
N VAL A 159 -26.41 -7.03 14.15
CA VAL A 159 -25.19 -7.58 14.74
C VAL A 159 -25.11 -9.09 14.56
N GLU A 160 -26.21 -9.81 14.77
CA GLU A 160 -26.22 -11.27 14.65
C GLU A 160 -26.23 -11.74 13.19
N ALA A 161 -26.90 -10.97 12.32
CA ALA A 161 -27.07 -11.33 10.92
C ALA A 161 -25.84 -11.00 10.07
N CYS A 162 -25.17 -9.87 10.36
CA CYS A 162 -24.13 -9.31 9.51
C CYS A 162 -22.74 -9.27 10.15
N LEU A 163 -22.61 -9.37 11.49
CA LEU A 163 -21.30 -9.49 12.14
C LEU A 163 -21.06 -10.95 12.50
N SER A 164 -20.20 -11.62 11.74
CA SER A 164 -19.65 -12.90 12.17
C SER A 164 -18.68 -12.63 13.32
N GLU A 165 -19.00 -13.13 14.52
CA GLU A 165 -18.10 -13.15 15.69
C GLU A 165 -16.93 -14.13 15.42
N GLU A 166 -16.11 -13.86 14.41
CA GLU A 166 -14.83 -14.54 14.28
C GLU A 166 -13.88 -13.88 15.28
N ASN A 167 -13.49 -14.62 16.33
CA ASN A 167 -12.63 -14.18 17.43
C ASN A 167 -11.59 -13.13 16.99
N ASN A 168 -11.87 -11.86 17.28
CA ASN A 168 -11.06 -10.67 17.02
C ASN A 168 -9.74 -10.66 17.82
N THR A 169 -8.93 -11.69 17.63
CA THR A 169 -7.60 -11.79 18.20
C THR A 169 -6.59 -11.59 17.08
N LYS A 170 -6.16 -10.33 16.95
CA LYS A 170 -4.89 -9.87 16.34
C LYS A 170 -4.80 -9.50 14.84
N PRO A 171 -5.85 -9.41 14.00
CA PRO A 171 -5.67 -8.94 12.61
C PRO A 171 -5.21 -7.46 12.56
N ASP A 172 -5.81 -6.57 13.36
CA ASP A 172 -5.51 -5.13 13.31
C ASP A 172 -4.06 -4.79 13.68
N MET A 173 -3.50 -5.52 14.65
CA MET A 173 -2.10 -5.32 15.05
C MET A 173 -1.13 -5.79 13.97
N TYR A 174 -1.44 -6.89 13.27
CA TYR A 174 -0.62 -7.38 12.16
C TYR A 174 -0.59 -6.39 11.00
N TYR A 175 -1.75 -5.90 10.56
CA TYR A 175 -1.82 -4.92 9.47
C TYR A 175 -1.12 -3.61 9.82
N ALA A 176 -1.28 -3.11 11.05
CA ALA A 176 -0.58 -1.91 11.51
C ALA A 176 0.95 -2.10 11.53
N SER A 177 1.44 -3.25 11.98
CA SER A 177 2.88 -3.55 11.99
C SER A 177 3.45 -3.69 10.58
N VAL A 178 2.76 -4.37 9.67
CA VAL A 178 3.17 -4.48 8.26
C VAL A 178 3.19 -3.11 7.60
N LYS A 179 2.19 -2.27 7.89
CA LYS A 179 2.11 -0.88 7.43
C LYS A 179 3.30 -0.05 7.89
N ALA A 180 3.64 -0.11 9.17
CA ALA A 180 4.82 0.57 9.70
C ALA A 180 6.11 0.09 9.02
N LEU A 181 6.27 -1.23 8.85
CA LEU A 181 7.46 -1.82 8.23
C LEU A 181 7.68 -1.35 6.80
N TYR A 182 6.65 -1.46 5.94
CA TYR A 182 6.81 -1.04 4.55
C TYR A 182 6.94 0.48 4.43
N THR A 183 6.28 1.26 5.30
CA THR A 183 6.37 2.73 5.30
C THR A 183 7.79 3.18 5.59
N VAL A 184 8.39 2.65 6.67
CA VAL A 184 9.80 2.94 7.02
C VAL A 184 10.73 2.48 5.90
N GLY A 185 10.53 1.27 5.38
CA GLY A 185 11.34 0.72 4.30
C GLY A 185 11.31 1.56 3.02
N TYR A 186 10.13 1.98 2.56
CA TYR A 186 9.99 2.83 1.38
C TYR A 186 10.56 4.23 1.61
N SER A 187 10.39 4.82 2.80
CA SER A 187 10.97 6.12 3.14
C SER A 187 12.50 6.10 3.08
N THR A 188 13.15 5.12 3.72
CA THR A 188 14.61 4.97 3.67
C THR A 188 15.11 4.68 2.25
N SER A 189 14.39 3.85 1.50
CA SER A 189 14.72 3.56 0.10
C SER A 189 14.61 4.81 -0.78
N LEU A 190 13.57 5.63 -0.56
CA LEU A 190 13.35 6.86 -1.33
C LEU A 190 14.49 7.86 -1.13
N VAL A 191 14.93 8.08 0.12
CA VAL A 191 16.05 9.00 0.43
C VAL A 191 17.35 8.53 -0.20
N SER A 192 17.67 7.24 -0.07
CA SER A 192 18.90 6.67 -0.63
C SER A 192 18.91 6.67 -2.16
N LEU A 193 17.81 6.25 -2.81
CA LEU A 193 17.68 6.25 -4.27
C LEU A 193 17.69 7.65 -4.86
N THR A 194 17.05 8.63 -4.22
CA THR A 194 17.07 10.03 -4.67
C THR A 194 18.48 10.59 -4.60
N THR A 195 19.23 10.30 -3.53
CA THR A 195 20.63 10.72 -3.40
C THR A 195 21.49 10.09 -4.50
N ALA A 196 21.35 8.79 -4.75
CA ALA A 196 22.05 8.07 -5.82
C ALA A 196 21.73 8.65 -7.21
N MET A 197 20.45 8.93 -7.47
CA MET A 197 19.98 9.56 -8.71
C MET A 197 20.62 10.94 -8.92
N VAL A 198 20.67 11.79 -7.88
CA VAL A 198 21.30 13.12 -7.97
C VAL A 198 22.79 13.01 -8.29
N ILE A 199 23.51 12.10 -7.64
CA ILE A 199 24.94 11.85 -7.90
C ILE A 199 25.14 11.46 -9.37
N LEU A 200 24.44 10.44 -9.84
CA LEU A 200 24.60 9.93 -11.21
C LEU A 200 24.16 10.95 -12.28
N CYS A 201 23.21 11.85 -11.97
CA CYS A 201 22.78 12.92 -12.89
C CYS A 201 23.79 14.08 -12.97
N ARG A 202 24.47 14.39 -11.86
CA ARG A 202 25.41 15.53 -11.78
C ARG A 202 26.76 15.20 -12.39
N PHE A 203 27.24 13.98 -12.19
CA PHE A 203 28.53 13.57 -12.73
C PHE A 203 28.38 13.09 -14.18
N ARG A 204 28.47 14.03 -15.13
CA ARG A 204 28.44 13.73 -16.58
C ARG A 204 29.47 12.67 -17.01
N LYS A 205 30.59 12.54 -16.27
CA LYS A 205 31.59 11.48 -16.50
C LYS A 205 31.08 10.06 -16.23
N LEU A 206 30.00 9.90 -15.45
CA LEU A 206 29.36 8.62 -15.16
C LEU A 206 28.21 8.31 -16.14
N HIS A 207 27.96 9.14 -17.16
CA HIS A 207 26.88 8.88 -18.13
C HIS A 207 27.30 7.81 -19.14
N CYS A 208 27.20 6.56 -18.72
CA CYS A 208 27.29 5.38 -19.57
C CYS A 208 25.89 4.81 -19.83
N THR A 209 25.72 4.03 -20.90
CA THR A 209 24.47 3.32 -21.26
C THR A 209 23.94 2.47 -20.11
N ARG A 210 24.81 1.68 -19.47
CA ARG A 210 24.52 0.92 -18.25
C ARG A 210 23.98 1.80 -17.13
N ASN A 211 24.65 2.92 -16.85
CA ASN A 211 24.24 3.82 -15.78
C ASN A 211 22.88 4.45 -16.11
N PHE A 212 22.54 4.71 -17.37
CA PHE A 212 21.21 5.17 -17.74
C PHE A 212 20.12 4.12 -17.53
N ILE A 213 20.39 2.82 -17.80
CA ILE A 213 19.45 1.75 -17.45
C ILE A 213 19.20 1.72 -15.94
N HIS A 214 20.27 1.81 -15.13
CA HIS A 214 20.14 1.92 -13.68
C HIS A 214 19.39 3.18 -13.24
N MET A 215 19.56 4.32 -13.93
CA MET A 215 18.77 5.53 -13.66
C MET A 215 17.28 5.28 -13.82
N ASN A 216 16.84 4.67 -14.93
CA ASN A 216 15.42 4.38 -15.15
C ASN A 216 14.88 3.38 -14.13
N LEU A 217 15.68 2.38 -13.76
CA LEU A 217 15.34 1.48 -12.66
C LEU A 217 15.14 2.25 -11.35
N PHE A 218 16.04 3.17 -10.99
CA PHE A 218 15.90 4.01 -9.80
C PHE A 218 14.66 4.91 -9.87
N VAL A 219 14.35 5.51 -11.04
CA VAL A 219 13.09 6.23 -11.25
C VAL A 219 11.90 5.32 -10.98
N SER A 220 11.91 4.08 -11.48
CA SER A 220 10.80 3.13 -11.27
C SER A 220 10.58 2.81 -9.79
N PHE A 221 11.65 2.66 -9.01
CA PHE A 221 11.55 2.44 -7.56
C PHE A 221 11.06 3.68 -6.82
N ILE A 222 11.52 4.87 -7.20
CA ILE A 222 11.05 6.15 -6.65
C ILE A 222 9.55 6.32 -6.92
N LEU A 223 9.10 6.11 -8.17
CA LEU A 223 7.69 6.17 -8.55
C LEU A 223 6.84 5.15 -7.79
N ARG A 224 7.36 3.92 -7.60
CA ARG A 224 6.68 2.89 -6.80
C ARG A 224 6.49 3.34 -5.35
N ALA A 225 7.54 3.85 -4.70
CA ALA A 225 7.45 4.35 -3.33
C ALA A 225 6.45 5.51 -3.20
N ILE A 226 6.53 6.50 -4.10
CA ILE A 226 5.60 7.64 -4.14
C ILE A 226 4.16 7.15 -4.34
N SER A 227 3.93 6.20 -5.26
CA SER A 227 2.59 5.67 -5.53
C SER A 227 1.98 4.94 -4.32
N VAL A 228 2.80 4.26 -3.51
CA VAL A 228 2.34 3.62 -2.27
C VAL A 228 1.91 4.68 -1.26
N PHE A 229 2.68 5.76 -1.10
CA PHE A 229 2.29 6.85 -0.20
C PHE A 229 1.04 7.58 -0.66
N ILE A 230 0.86 7.79 -1.97
CA ILE A 230 -0.37 8.40 -2.50
C ILE A 230 -1.56 7.46 -2.29
N LYS A 231 -1.42 6.16 -2.60
CA LYS A 231 -2.46 5.16 -2.36
C LYS A 231 -2.87 5.14 -0.88
N ASP A 232 -1.89 5.10 0.01
CA ASP A 232 -2.16 5.08 1.45
C ASP A 232 -2.72 6.41 1.95
N GLY A 233 -2.25 7.54 1.43
CA GLY A 233 -2.82 8.85 1.74
C GLY A 233 -4.29 8.94 1.32
N VAL A 234 -4.66 8.36 0.17
CA VAL A 234 -6.04 8.36 -0.33
C VAL A 234 -6.92 7.35 0.41
N LEU A 235 -6.38 6.17 0.74
CA LEU A 235 -7.12 5.11 1.41
C LEU A 235 -7.27 5.34 2.92
N TYR A 236 -6.36 6.10 3.53
CA TYR A 236 -6.32 6.37 4.97
C TYR A 236 -6.41 7.86 5.32
N ALA A 237 -6.83 8.73 4.40
CA ALA A 237 -7.14 10.12 4.73
C ALA A 237 -8.30 10.15 5.74
N GLU A 238 -7.99 10.34 7.01
CA GLU A 238 -8.92 10.93 7.97
C GLU A 238 -9.00 12.41 7.66
N GLU A 239 -9.95 12.86 6.84
CA GLU A 239 -10.45 14.22 6.95
C GLU A 239 -11.74 14.44 6.15
N ASP A 240 -12.71 15.01 6.88
CA ASP A 240 -14.02 15.52 6.50
C ASP A 240 -15.06 14.55 5.92
N SER A 241 -16.05 14.28 6.79
CA SER A 241 -17.34 13.59 6.60
C SER A 241 -18.20 14.05 5.41
N ASP A 242 -17.72 15.00 4.60
CA ASP A 242 -18.48 15.62 3.51
C ASP A 242 -18.06 15.14 2.11
N HIS A 243 -16.87 14.55 1.94
CA HIS A 243 -16.42 14.05 0.64
C HIS A 243 -16.06 12.56 0.71
N CYS A 244 -17.03 11.72 0.32
CA CYS A 244 -16.82 10.28 0.12
C CYS A 244 -15.87 10.05 -1.06
N PHE A 245 -14.56 10.01 -0.80
CA PHE A 245 -13.51 9.81 -1.81
C PHE A 245 -13.55 8.42 -2.47
N VAL A 246 -14.22 7.44 -1.84
CA VAL A 246 -14.24 6.01 -2.24
C VAL A 246 -14.84 5.78 -3.63
N HIS A 247 -15.75 6.65 -4.09
CA HIS A 247 -16.35 6.55 -5.44
C HIS A 247 -15.86 7.61 -6.43
N THR A 248 -14.90 8.44 -6.02
CA THR A 248 -14.42 9.51 -6.89
C THR A 248 -13.57 8.96 -8.02
N VAL A 249 -13.64 9.63 -9.17
CA VAL A 249 -12.71 9.41 -10.30
C VAL A 249 -11.25 9.54 -9.86
N ALA A 250 -11.00 10.32 -8.80
CA ALA A 250 -9.68 10.47 -8.18
C ALA A 250 -9.16 9.16 -7.55
N CYS A 251 -9.98 8.42 -6.79
CA CYS A 251 -9.57 7.13 -6.23
C CYS A 251 -9.23 6.12 -7.33
N LYS A 252 -10.08 6.03 -8.36
CA LYS A 252 -9.82 5.17 -9.54
C LYS A 252 -8.52 5.55 -10.25
N ALA A 253 -8.28 6.85 -10.46
CA ALA A 253 -7.04 7.33 -11.09
C ALA A 253 -5.79 6.99 -10.26
N VAL A 254 -5.86 7.10 -8.93
CA VAL A 254 -4.77 6.74 -8.02
C VAL A 254 -4.47 5.25 -8.07
N MET A 255 -5.49 4.39 -8.10
CA MET A 255 -5.30 2.94 -8.22
C MET A 255 -4.68 2.55 -9.57
N VAL A 256 -5.13 3.15 -10.67
CA VAL A 256 -4.51 2.96 -12.01
C VAL A 256 -3.05 3.38 -11.99
N PHE A 257 -2.75 4.54 -11.41
CA PHE A 257 -1.38 5.04 -11.28
C PHE A 257 -0.51 4.10 -10.43
N PHE A 258 -1.03 3.58 -9.32
CA PHE A 258 -0.36 2.60 -8.48
C PHE A 258 -0.02 1.33 -9.26
N HIS A 259 -0.98 0.74 -9.97
CA HIS A 259 -0.74 -0.46 -10.79
C HIS A 259 0.31 -0.21 -11.88
N TYR A 260 0.29 0.97 -12.51
CA TYR A 260 1.31 1.36 -13.48
C TYR A 260 2.71 1.45 -12.86
N CYS A 261 2.86 2.11 -11.71
CA CYS A 261 4.15 2.24 -11.03
C CYS A 261 4.71 0.89 -10.58
N VAL A 262 3.86 0.02 -10.04
CA VAL A 262 4.25 -1.35 -9.64
C VAL A 262 4.68 -2.15 -10.87
N MET A 263 3.88 -2.15 -11.94
CA MET A 263 4.18 -2.91 -13.15
C MET A 263 5.46 -2.40 -13.82
N SER A 264 5.62 -1.09 -13.96
CA SER A 264 6.83 -0.47 -14.49
C SER A 264 8.09 -0.89 -13.73
N ASN A 265 8.03 -0.94 -12.39
CA ASN A 265 9.15 -1.42 -11.59
C ASN A 265 9.56 -2.87 -11.92
N TYR A 266 8.59 -3.77 -12.11
CA TYR A 266 8.88 -5.15 -12.51
C TYR A 266 9.46 -5.25 -13.94
N PHE A 267 8.96 -4.45 -14.88
CA PHE A 267 9.48 -4.43 -16.26
C PHE A 267 10.90 -3.83 -16.34
N TRP A 268 11.21 -2.81 -15.54
CA TRP A 268 12.57 -2.25 -15.46
C TRP A 268 13.57 -3.23 -14.82
N LEU A 269 13.17 -3.99 -13.80
CA LEU A 269 13.97 -5.10 -13.28
C LEU A 269 14.24 -6.17 -14.34
N PHE A 270 13.22 -6.51 -15.14
CA PHE A 270 13.37 -7.45 -16.25
C PHE A 270 14.34 -6.91 -17.33
N ILE A 271 14.22 -5.64 -17.71
CA ILE A 271 15.10 -5.02 -18.72
C ILE A 271 16.55 -4.95 -18.24
N GLU A 272 16.79 -4.65 -16.97
CA GLU A 272 18.14 -4.68 -16.39
C GLU A 272 18.74 -6.09 -16.51
N GLY A 273 17.99 -7.13 -16.14
CA GLY A 273 18.42 -8.53 -16.28
C GLY A 273 18.69 -8.92 -17.73
N LEU A 274 17.81 -8.54 -18.66
CA LEU A 274 17.96 -8.79 -20.10
C LEU A 274 19.17 -8.05 -20.67
N TYR A 275 19.40 -6.80 -20.27
CA TYR A 275 20.54 -6.00 -20.70
C TYR A 275 21.86 -6.62 -20.24
N LEU A 276 21.96 -7.02 -18.97
CA LEU A 276 23.15 -7.68 -18.43
C LEU A 276 23.43 -9.02 -19.12
N PHE A 277 22.40 -9.85 -19.32
CA PHE A 277 22.55 -11.11 -20.02
C PHE A 277 23.01 -10.92 -21.48
N THR A 278 22.39 -9.99 -22.19
CA THR A 278 22.74 -9.69 -23.60
C THR A 278 24.19 -9.23 -23.72
N LEU A 279 24.67 -8.38 -22.79
CA LEU A 279 26.06 -7.89 -22.79
C LEU A 279 27.08 -9.03 -22.62
N LEU A 280 26.74 -10.09 -21.88
CA LEU A 280 27.62 -11.23 -21.65
C LEU A 280 27.67 -12.22 -22.80
N VAL A 281 26.56 -12.41 -23.52
CA VAL A 281 26.45 -13.36 -24.64
C VAL A 281 26.89 -12.71 -25.96
N GLU A 282 26.53 -11.45 -26.17
CA GLU A 282 26.62 -10.78 -27.46
C GLU A 282 27.38 -9.45 -27.35
N THR A 283 28.61 -9.42 -27.84
CA THR A 283 29.55 -8.31 -27.59
C THR A 283 29.64 -7.26 -28.71
N PHE A 284 28.89 -7.37 -29.82
CA PHE A 284 29.12 -6.57 -31.04
C PHE A 284 27.93 -5.76 -31.60
N PHE A 285 26.90 -5.45 -30.82
CA PHE A 285 25.68 -4.81 -31.35
C PHE A 285 25.62 -3.26 -31.26
N PRO A 286 24.91 -2.59 -32.19
CA PRO A 286 24.78 -1.12 -32.21
C PRO A 286 23.92 -0.59 -31.03
N GLU A 287 24.61 -0.22 -29.96
CA GLU A 287 24.10 0.09 -28.61
C GLU A 287 22.95 1.13 -28.57
N ARG A 288 22.97 2.15 -29.43
CA ARG A 288 21.99 3.26 -29.38
C ARG A 288 20.57 2.90 -29.81
N ARG A 289 20.41 2.03 -30.82
CA ARG A 289 19.07 1.67 -31.33
C ARG A 289 18.35 0.73 -30.35
N TYR A 290 19.07 -0.25 -29.81
CA TYR A 290 18.53 -1.19 -28.83
C TYR A 290 18.14 -0.51 -27.53
N PHE A 291 18.95 0.46 -27.08
CA PHE A 291 18.63 1.25 -25.89
C PHE A 291 17.30 2.02 -25.99
N TYR A 292 16.99 2.61 -27.15
CA TYR A 292 15.69 3.25 -27.37
C TYR A 292 14.55 2.22 -27.31
N TRP A 293 14.74 1.06 -27.93
CA TRP A 293 13.78 -0.05 -27.86
C TRP A 293 13.58 -0.56 -26.42
N TYR A 294 14.63 -0.71 -25.62
CA TYR A 294 14.51 -1.11 -24.22
C TYR A 294 13.72 -0.09 -23.40
N THR A 295 14.03 1.20 -23.56
CA THR A 295 13.28 2.28 -22.88
C THR A 295 11.80 2.28 -23.29
N LEU A 296 11.51 2.07 -24.58
CA LEU A 296 10.14 1.98 -25.10
C LEU A 296 9.39 0.78 -24.51
N ILE A 297 10.04 -0.38 -24.41
CA ILE A 297 9.45 -1.58 -23.81
C ILE A 297 9.21 -1.39 -22.31
N GLY A 298 10.16 -0.77 -21.60
CA GLY A 298 10.13 -0.61 -20.15
C GLY A 298 9.04 0.31 -19.64
N TRP A 299 8.76 1.40 -20.35
CA TRP A 299 7.65 2.30 -20.00
C TRP A 299 6.37 1.98 -20.76
N GLY A 300 6.47 1.60 -22.04
CA GLY A 300 5.32 1.39 -22.92
C GLY A 300 4.52 0.12 -22.61
N THR A 301 5.18 -1.00 -22.33
CA THR A 301 4.47 -2.26 -22.04
C THR A 301 3.60 -2.14 -20.78
N PRO A 302 4.09 -1.59 -19.65
CA PRO A 302 3.23 -1.30 -18.49
C PRO A 302 2.05 -0.39 -18.82
N THR A 303 2.25 0.67 -19.61
CA THR A 303 1.15 1.57 -20.01
C THR A 303 0.08 0.82 -20.79
N ILE A 304 0.45 -0.03 -21.75
CA ILE A 304 -0.50 -0.80 -22.56
C ILE A 304 -1.26 -1.81 -21.69
N CYS A 305 -0.56 -2.58 -20.84
CA CYS A 305 -1.21 -3.58 -19.99
C CYS A 305 -2.19 -2.93 -18.98
N VAL A 306 -1.80 -1.84 -18.33
CA VAL A 306 -2.65 -1.15 -17.34
C VAL A 306 -3.82 -0.45 -18.01
N THR A 307 -3.64 0.14 -19.19
CA THR A 307 -4.76 0.76 -19.93
C THR A 307 -5.79 -0.28 -20.38
N ILE A 308 -5.36 -1.44 -20.89
CA ILE A 308 -6.26 -2.54 -21.23
C ILE A 308 -7.04 -3.00 -20.00
N TRP A 309 -6.35 -3.22 -18.87
CA TRP A 309 -7.02 -3.58 -17.62
C TRP A 309 -8.03 -2.53 -17.15
N ALA A 310 -7.65 -1.24 -17.18
CA ALA A 310 -8.52 -0.15 -16.76
C ALA A 310 -9.79 -0.05 -17.64
N VAL A 311 -9.65 -0.22 -18.95
CA VAL A 311 -10.80 -0.24 -19.89
C VAL A 311 -11.70 -1.45 -19.63
N LEU A 312 -11.12 -2.64 -19.41
CA LEU A 312 -11.89 -3.82 -19.05
C LEU A 312 -12.63 -3.64 -17.73
N ARG A 313 -11.98 -3.03 -16.72
CA ARG A 313 -12.61 -2.75 -15.42
C ARG A 313 -13.76 -1.76 -15.55
N LEU A 314 -13.57 -0.67 -16.30
CA LEU A 314 -14.63 0.31 -16.58
C LEU A 314 -15.85 -0.30 -17.27
N HIS A 315 -15.66 -1.27 -18.15
CA HIS A 315 -16.75 -1.84 -18.95
C HIS A 315 -17.50 -2.97 -18.23
N PHE A 316 -16.80 -3.78 -17.44
CA PHE A 316 -17.38 -4.98 -16.83
C PHE A 316 -17.70 -4.86 -15.34
N ASP A 317 -16.97 -4.02 -14.59
CA ASP A 317 -17.05 -4.00 -13.13
C ASP A 317 -16.60 -2.63 -12.57
N ASP A 318 -17.44 -1.61 -12.74
CA ASP A 318 -17.19 -0.24 -12.26
C ASP A 318 -17.75 0.01 -10.85
N SER A 319 -17.51 -0.93 -9.94
CA SER A 319 -17.90 -0.86 -8.54
C SER A 319 -16.77 -0.29 -7.66
N GLY A 320 -17.13 0.56 -6.70
CA GLY A 320 -16.19 1.06 -5.68
C GLY A 320 -14.98 1.84 -6.18
N CYS A 321 -13.92 1.81 -5.37
CA CYS A 321 -12.55 2.09 -5.79
C CYS A 321 -11.88 0.78 -6.19
N TRP A 322 -11.06 0.78 -7.24
CA TRP A 322 -10.43 -0.43 -7.80
C TRP A 322 -9.28 -0.99 -6.94
N ASP A 323 -9.50 -1.13 -5.63
CA ASP A 323 -8.56 -1.73 -4.66
C ASP A 323 -8.83 -3.22 -4.47
N MET A 324 -10.10 -3.64 -4.55
CA MET A 324 -10.52 -5.05 -4.46
C MET A 324 -10.83 -5.60 -5.85
N ASN A 325 -10.39 -6.84 -6.08
CA ASN A 325 -10.57 -7.56 -7.35
C ASN A 325 -11.26 -8.90 -7.09
N ASP A 326 -12.58 -8.90 -7.05
CA ASP A 326 -13.37 -10.13 -6.80
C ASP A 326 -13.34 -11.06 -8.01
N ASN A 327 -13.25 -10.48 -9.21
CA ASN A 327 -13.14 -11.21 -10.46
C ASN A 327 -11.70 -11.69 -10.70
N THR A 328 -11.45 -12.97 -10.43
CA THR A 328 -10.15 -13.64 -10.63
C THR A 328 -9.61 -13.45 -12.06
N ALA A 329 -10.49 -13.48 -13.07
CA ALA A 329 -10.10 -13.26 -14.47
C ALA A 329 -9.49 -11.87 -14.72
N LEU A 330 -10.10 -10.81 -14.18
CA LEU A 330 -9.60 -9.43 -14.31
C LEU A 330 -8.29 -9.23 -13.54
N TRP A 331 -8.14 -9.91 -12.40
CA TRP A 331 -6.91 -9.87 -11.61
C TRP A 331 -5.70 -10.46 -12.36
N TRP A 332 -5.90 -11.58 -13.06
CA TRP A 332 -4.85 -12.22 -13.86
C TRP A 332 -4.38 -11.38 -15.07
N VAL A 333 -5.19 -10.43 -15.57
CA VAL A 333 -4.77 -9.51 -16.64
C VAL A 333 -3.59 -8.63 -16.21
N ILE A 334 -3.57 -8.19 -14.94
CA ILE A 334 -2.43 -7.46 -14.37
C ILE A 334 -1.36 -8.41 -13.85
N LYS A 335 -1.75 -9.44 -13.10
CA LYS A 335 -0.81 -10.35 -12.44
C LYS A 335 -0.01 -11.20 -13.41
N GLY A 336 -0.63 -11.65 -14.51
CA GLY A 336 0.00 -12.50 -15.52
C GLY A 336 1.30 -11.91 -16.06
N PRO A 337 1.28 -10.71 -16.68
CA PRO A 337 2.49 -10.05 -17.19
C PRO A 337 3.61 -9.90 -16.13
N VAL A 338 3.24 -9.58 -14.89
CA VAL A 338 4.19 -9.43 -13.77
C VAL A 338 4.84 -10.77 -13.41
N VAL A 339 4.05 -11.84 -13.28
CA VAL A 339 4.58 -13.17 -12.96
C VAL A 339 5.46 -13.67 -14.10
N THR A 340 5.04 -13.48 -15.36
CA THR A 340 5.84 -13.85 -16.53
C THR A 340 7.19 -13.11 -16.55
N SER A 341 7.22 -11.81 -16.27
CA SER A 341 8.48 -11.05 -16.25
C SER A 341 9.42 -11.53 -15.15
N ILE A 342 8.90 -11.88 -13.97
CA ILE A 342 9.69 -12.45 -12.85
C ILE A 342 10.27 -13.81 -13.26
N MET A 343 9.48 -14.69 -13.87
CA MET A 343 9.94 -16.02 -14.31
C MET A 343 11.06 -15.91 -15.34
N ILE A 344 10.93 -15.04 -16.34
CA ILE A 344 11.98 -14.83 -17.34
C ILE A 344 13.23 -14.24 -16.69
N ASN A 345 13.09 -13.24 -15.81
CA ASN A 345 14.22 -12.64 -15.12
C ASN A 345 14.99 -13.65 -14.26
N PHE A 346 14.29 -14.59 -13.62
CA PHE A 346 14.93 -15.68 -12.87
C PHE A 346 15.78 -16.59 -13.79
N VAL A 347 15.26 -16.99 -14.95
CA VAL A 347 16.02 -17.78 -15.93
C VAL A 347 17.26 -17.03 -16.42
N LEU A 348 17.12 -15.73 -16.72
CA LEU A 348 18.26 -14.87 -17.10
C LEU A 348 19.31 -14.80 -16.00
N PHE A 349 18.88 -14.65 -14.74
CA PHE A 349 19.77 -14.63 -13.59
C PHE A 349 20.60 -15.91 -13.48
N ILE A 350 19.98 -17.09 -13.60
CA ILE A 350 20.71 -18.37 -13.62
C ILE A 350 21.70 -18.44 -14.78
N GLY A 351 21.31 -17.98 -15.98
CA GLY A 351 22.19 -17.91 -17.14
C GLY A 351 23.42 -17.02 -16.90
N ILE A 352 23.24 -15.85 -16.28
CA ILE A 352 24.34 -14.94 -15.92
C ILE A 352 25.31 -15.62 -14.95
N ILE A 353 24.80 -16.29 -13.90
CA ILE A 353 25.64 -16.98 -12.92
C ILE A 353 26.45 -18.10 -13.59
N ILE A 354 25.85 -18.88 -14.51
CA ILE A 354 26.57 -19.93 -15.24
C ILE A 354 27.72 -19.33 -16.06
N ILE A 355 27.46 -18.26 -16.82
CA ILE A 355 28.49 -17.60 -17.63
C ILE A 355 29.60 -17.03 -16.74
N LEU A 356 29.24 -16.40 -15.62
CA LEU A 356 30.19 -15.83 -14.67
C LEU A 356 31.09 -16.93 -14.08
N VAL A 357 30.52 -18.07 -13.66
CA VAL A 357 31.28 -19.21 -13.13
C VAL A 357 32.21 -19.79 -14.21
N GLN A 358 31.73 -19.94 -15.45
CA GLN A 358 32.57 -20.41 -16.56
C GLN A 358 33.75 -19.48 -16.83
N LYS A 359 33.54 -18.16 -16.76
CA LYS A 359 34.60 -17.15 -16.92
C LYS A 359 35.59 -17.12 -15.75
N LEU A 360 35.12 -17.38 -14.52
CA LEU A 360 36.00 -17.52 -13.36
C LEU A 360 36.82 -18.82 -13.41
N GLN A 361 36.29 -19.87 -14.03
CA GLN A 361 36.96 -21.17 -14.16
C GLN A 361 37.86 -21.29 -15.40
N SER A 362 37.76 -20.39 -16.39
CA SER A 362 38.69 -20.37 -17.54
C SER A 362 40.05 -19.80 -17.09
N PRO A 363 41.13 -20.61 -17.09
CA PRO A 363 42.43 -20.20 -16.61
C PRO A 363 43.16 -19.45 -17.72
N ASP A 364 43.10 -18.13 -17.73
CA ASP A 364 43.99 -17.32 -18.56
C ASP A 364 44.59 -16.17 -17.75
N VAL A 365 45.51 -16.57 -16.85
CA VAL A 365 46.78 -15.94 -16.48
C VAL A 365 47.45 -16.93 -15.50
N GLY A 366 48.62 -17.44 -15.90
CA GLY A 366 49.18 -18.68 -15.40
C GLY A 366 49.88 -18.63 -14.04
N GLY A 367 50.16 -19.83 -13.51
CA GLY A 367 51.26 -20.03 -12.57
C GLY A 367 50.97 -20.97 -11.40
N ASN A 368 51.09 -22.27 -11.67
CA ASN A 368 51.73 -23.27 -10.81
C ASN A 368 50.95 -24.00 -9.68
N GLU A 369 51.12 -25.33 -9.70
CA GLU A 369 51.21 -26.29 -8.58
C GLU A 369 50.01 -27.21 -8.31
N SER A 370 49.87 -28.28 -9.11
CA SER A 370 49.47 -29.61 -8.60
C SER A 370 49.68 -30.74 -9.63
N SER A 371 50.78 -30.69 -10.39
CA SER A 371 51.23 -31.83 -11.21
C SER A 371 52.73 -32.09 -11.04
N ILE A 372 53.14 -32.44 -9.82
CA ILE A 372 54.39 -33.15 -9.54
C ILE A 372 54.06 -34.31 -8.59
N TYR A 373 53.41 -35.34 -9.13
CA TYR A 373 53.41 -36.71 -8.61
C TYR A 373 53.12 -37.64 -9.78
N LEU A 374 54.14 -37.91 -10.61
CA LEU A 374 54.33 -39.18 -11.32
C LEU A 374 55.70 -39.20 -12.02
#